data_AF-A0A8S4MP29-F1
#
_entry.id   AF-A0A8S4MP29-F1
#
_cell.length_a   1.000
_cell.length_b   1.000
_cell.length_c   1.000
_cell.angle_alpha   90.00
_cell.angle_beta   90.00
_cell.angle_gamma   90.00
#
_symmetry.space_group_name_H-M   'P 1'
#
loop_
_entity.id
_entity.type
_entity.pdbx_description
1 polymer ?
#
loop_
_entity_poly.entity_id
_entity_poly.type
_entity_poly.pdbx_seq_one_letter_code
_entity_poly.pdbx_strand_id
1 'polypeptide(L)'
;MVQVVISPADAQGRQLADAEAMVIDPSELLGKRLDFIISIPQCLGMKWIQEEKSRGSMFSFQFYGTSNTYRSKPVWHSLNAKMNFTQQFTINPVSMEFLQYLQTHALVLDMWGLQEGREEDLTSSSPQDGSDNGYGSSSTIQEGSRSSSFSDSDLEQVLHMREAENLELKKQMQDLEAELEKLRFSEQAAKKEKFTLLQQLEKLKTAQQVRAASGGGGRQPNSSAGSSTSRTPPAPATQQKAPSSATKSMDGELAKAIKEFFSGLKPALQTLRELKETSGQTSAGEQADLQVAMDRHAQLVHKLDEDLSVSLTSLKANVVAAVKRKKEGAEQQS
;
A
#
# COMPACT_ATOMS: atom_id res chain seq x y z
N MET A 1 -13.94 3.72 -10.27
CA MET A 1 -12.60 3.28 -9.83
C MET A 1 -11.60 3.62 -10.92
N VAL A 2 -10.56 4.39 -10.62
CA VAL A 2 -9.47 4.67 -11.56
C VAL A 2 -8.40 3.59 -11.40
N GLN A 3 -7.87 3.06 -12.51
CA GLN A 3 -6.72 2.16 -12.46
C GLN A 3 -5.44 2.99 -12.69
N VAL A 4 -4.53 2.98 -11.72
CA VAL A 4 -3.20 3.60 -11.79
C VAL A 4 -2.16 2.50 -11.60
N VAL A 5 -1.14 2.47 -12.44
CA VAL A 5 -0.02 1.53 -12.35
C VAL A 5 1.28 2.31 -12.50
N ILE A 6 2.15 2.21 -11.50
CA ILE A 6 3.51 2.75 -11.53
C ILE A 6 4.46 1.57 -11.72
N SER A 7 5.39 1.67 -12.67
CA SER A 7 6.34 0.59 -12.99
C SER A 7 7.74 1.16 -13.21
N PRO A 8 8.80 0.59 -12.60
CA PRO A 8 10.17 1.02 -12.84
C PRO A 8 10.57 0.69 -14.29
N ALA A 9 11.42 1.54 -14.86
CA ALA A 9 11.81 1.50 -16.26
C ALA A 9 13.31 1.73 -16.43
N ASP A 10 13.82 1.48 -17.63
CA ASP A 10 15.17 1.89 -18.02
C ASP A 10 15.17 3.29 -18.66
N ALA A 11 16.37 3.77 -18.97
CA ALA A 11 16.57 5.07 -19.62
C ALA A 11 15.97 5.18 -21.05
N GLN A 12 15.40 4.11 -21.60
CA GLN A 12 14.73 4.04 -22.91
C GLN A 12 13.20 3.83 -22.78
N GLY A 13 12.66 3.84 -21.56
CA GLY A 13 11.22 3.67 -21.31
C GLY A 13 10.74 2.22 -21.41
N ARG A 14 11.66 1.24 -21.35
CA ARG A 14 11.31 -0.19 -21.26
C ARG A 14 11.12 -0.54 -19.79
N GLN A 15 10.04 -1.24 -19.46
CA GLN A 15 9.79 -1.67 -18.08
C GLN A 15 10.87 -2.66 -17.62
N LEU A 16 11.40 -2.45 -16.41
CA LEU A 16 12.39 -3.35 -15.80
C LEU A 16 11.72 -4.63 -15.31
N ALA A 17 12.43 -5.75 -15.41
CA ALA A 17 11.95 -7.03 -14.89
C ALA A 17 11.94 -7.03 -13.35
N ASP A 18 11.05 -7.82 -12.75
CA ASP A 18 10.85 -7.94 -11.28
C ASP A 18 12.18 -8.10 -10.49
N ALA A 19 13.18 -8.76 -11.07
CA ALA A 19 14.49 -9.01 -10.45
C ALA A 19 15.49 -7.84 -10.53
N GLU A 20 15.33 -6.93 -11.49
CA GLU A 20 16.14 -5.72 -11.68
C GLU A 20 15.48 -4.50 -11.02
N ALA A 21 14.16 -4.54 -10.90
CA ALA A 21 13.31 -3.56 -10.23
C ALA A 21 13.40 -3.55 -8.69
N MET A 22 13.87 -4.65 -8.07
CA MET A 22 13.74 -4.88 -6.63
C MET A 22 14.85 -4.19 -5.82
N VAL A 23 14.56 -2.99 -5.31
CA VAL A 23 15.36 -2.29 -4.29
C VAL A 23 14.96 -2.75 -2.88
N ILE A 24 15.93 -2.99 -1.99
CA ILE A 24 15.67 -3.45 -0.61
C ILE A 24 15.76 -2.28 0.37
N ASP A 25 16.85 -1.51 0.35
CA ASP A 25 16.96 -0.25 1.08
C ASP A 25 16.78 0.93 0.09
N PRO A 26 15.75 1.78 0.24
CA PRO A 26 15.55 2.96 -0.60
C PRO A 26 16.79 3.87 -0.67
N SER A 27 17.61 3.89 0.38
CA SER A 27 18.87 4.66 0.43
C SER A 27 19.87 4.24 -0.66
N GLU A 28 19.77 3.01 -1.18
CA GLU A 28 20.58 2.54 -2.31
C GLU A 28 20.33 3.35 -3.59
N LEU A 29 19.21 4.08 -3.71
CA LEU A 29 18.92 4.92 -4.88
C LEU A 29 19.58 6.30 -4.81
N LEU A 30 20.01 6.77 -3.63
CA LEU A 30 20.56 8.12 -3.45
C LEU A 30 21.72 8.40 -4.40
N GLY A 31 21.68 9.55 -5.07
CA GLY A 31 22.71 9.97 -6.03
C GLY A 31 22.67 9.24 -7.39
N LYS A 32 21.82 8.22 -7.56
CA LYS A 32 21.65 7.50 -8.83
C LYS A 32 20.54 8.12 -9.68
N ARG A 33 20.50 7.72 -10.96
CA ARG A 33 19.34 7.92 -11.84
C ARG A 33 18.28 6.85 -11.54
N LEU A 34 17.01 7.26 -11.46
CA LEU A 34 15.83 6.39 -11.44
C LEU A 34 14.90 6.78 -12.58
N ASP A 35 14.48 5.80 -13.39
CA ASP A 35 13.42 5.93 -14.39
C ASP A 35 12.21 5.07 -13.98
N PHE A 36 11.02 5.60 -14.21
CA PHE A 36 9.77 4.86 -14.00
C PHE A 36 8.66 5.45 -14.88
N ILE A 37 7.59 4.69 -15.03
CA ILE A 37 6.43 5.02 -15.85
C ILE A 37 5.20 5.05 -14.95
N ILE A 38 4.46 6.15 -15.00
CA ILE A 38 3.09 6.23 -14.46
C ILE A 38 2.14 6.00 -15.64
N SER A 39 1.28 4.98 -15.52
CA SER A 39 0.27 4.66 -16.51
C SER A 39 -1.13 4.61 -15.87
N ILE A 40 -2.10 5.17 -16.60
CA ILE A 40 -3.50 5.25 -16.19
C ILE A 40 -4.30 4.71 -17.39
N PRO A 41 -4.41 3.37 -17.53
CA PRO A 41 -4.99 2.76 -18.71
C PRO A 41 -6.51 3.00 -18.82
N GLN A 42 -7.24 2.98 -17.71
CA GLN A 42 -8.70 3.06 -17.72
C GLN A 42 -9.33 3.56 -16.41
N CYS A 43 -10.50 4.18 -16.54
CA CYS A 43 -11.42 4.52 -15.45
C CYS A 43 -12.69 3.68 -15.60
N LEU A 44 -13.14 3.03 -14.54
CA LEU A 44 -14.26 2.08 -14.55
C LEU A 44 -15.45 2.56 -13.72
N GLY A 45 -16.67 2.35 -14.23
CA GLY A 45 -17.93 2.55 -13.50
C GLY A 45 -18.35 4.01 -13.27
N MET A 46 -18.10 4.90 -14.23
CA MET A 46 -18.42 6.33 -14.12
C MET A 46 -19.92 6.59 -14.36
N LYS A 47 -20.74 6.37 -13.33
CA LYS A 47 -22.22 6.42 -13.40
C LYS A 47 -22.78 7.74 -13.93
N TRP A 48 -22.14 8.88 -13.69
CA TRP A 48 -22.62 10.19 -14.17
C TRP A 48 -22.67 10.28 -15.70
N ILE A 49 -21.92 9.45 -16.44
CA ILE A 49 -21.97 9.39 -17.92
C ILE A 49 -23.16 8.52 -18.42
N GLN A 50 -23.79 7.74 -17.55
CA GLN A 50 -24.96 6.92 -17.90
C GLN A 50 -26.24 7.77 -18.03
N GLU A 51 -26.33 8.85 -17.28
CA GLU A 51 -27.52 9.70 -17.14
C GLU A 51 -27.75 10.60 -18.35
N GLU A 52 -26.67 11.06 -19.00
CA GLU A 52 -26.69 12.08 -20.03
C GLU A 52 -25.56 11.80 -21.04
N LYS A 53 -25.93 11.65 -22.32
CA LYS A 53 -24.99 11.21 -23.36
C LYS A 53 -23.95 12.26 -23.71
N SER A 54 -24.29 13.54 -23.58
CA SER A 54 -23.36 14.67 -23.76
C SER A 54 -22.30 14.78 -22.67
N ARG A 55 -22.12 13.78 -21.79
CA ARG A 55 -21.09 13.77 -20.74
C ARG A 55 -19.85 12.96 -21.12
N GLY A 56 -18.72 13.40 -20.58
CA GLY A 56 -17.40 12.79 -20.76
C GLY A 56 -16.60 12.77 -19.47
N SER A 57 -15.34 12.37 -19.59
CA SER A 57 -14.38 12.24 -18.50
C SER A 57 -13.00 12.70 -18.92
N MET A 58 -12.28 13.32 -18.00
CA MET A 58 -10.88 13.70 -18.14
C MET A 58 -10.23 13.70 -16.76
N PHE A 59 -8.92 13.51 -16.66
CA PHE A 59 -8.20 13.72 -15.41
C PHE A 59 -7.02 14.69 -15.55
N SER A 60 -6.56 15.19 -14.41
CA SER A 60 -5.30 15.91 -14.25
C SER A 60 -4.56 15.48 -12.99
N PHE A 61 -3.22 15.50 -13.02
CA PHE A 61 -2.37 15.33 -11.83
C PHE A 61 -1.09 16.16 -11.94
N GLN A 62 -0.44 16.41 -10.81
CA GLN A 62 0.93 16.93 -10.72
C GLN A 62 1.80 15.90 -9.99
N PHE A 63 3.09 15.87 -10.26
CA PHE A 63 4.02 14.89 -9.68
C PHE A 63 5.31 15.57 -9.20
N TYR A 64 5.74 15.26 -7.98
CA TYR A 64 7.00 15.71 -7.36
C TYR A 64 7.66 16.97 -7.96
N GLY A 65 7.22 18.15 -7.52
CA GLY A 65 7.86 19.42 -7.88
C GLY A 65 7.72 19.88 -9.33
N THR A 66 7.04 19.12 -10.21
CA THR A 66 6.78 19.61 -11.58
C THR A 66 5.75 20.74 -11.57
N SER A 67 6.11 21.88 -12.16
CA SER A 67 5.15 22.95 -12.55
C SER A 67 4.09 22.47 -13.54
N ASN A 68 4.39 21.40 -14.28
CA ASN A 68 3.56 20.86 -15.34
C ASN A 68 2.43 20.01 -14.76
N THR A 69 1.19 20.34 -15.10
CA THR A 69 0.02 19.51 -14.81
C THR A 69 -0.20 18.53 -15.97
N TYR A 70 -0.05 17.23 -15.71
CA TYR A 70 -0.29 16.17 -16.67
C TYR A 70 -1.80 15.93 -16.79
N ARG A 71 -2.36 16.03 -18.00
CA ARG A 71 -3.81 15.96 -18.28
C ARG A 71 -4.09 14.88 -19.32
N SER A 72 -5.18 14.12 -19.15
CA SER A 72 -5.64 13.15 -20.15
C SER A 72 -6.31 13.85 -21.34
N LYS A 73 -6.47 13.15 -22.46
CA LYS A 73 -7.47 13.59 -23.45
C LYS A 73 -8.88 13.39 -22.87
N PRO A 74 -9.88 14.18 -23.28
CA PRO A 74 -11.29 13.90 -23.05
C PRO A 74 -11.68 12.51 -23.57
N VAL A 75 -12.41 11.73 -22.77
CA VAL A 75 -13.03 10.47 -23.18
C VAL A 75 -14.54 10.57 -22.95
N TRP A 76 -15.25 10.67 -24.08
CA TRP A 76 -16.69 10.91 -24.14
C TRP A 76 -17.53 9.63 -24.10
N HIS A 77 -18.77 9.74 -23.62
CA HIS A 77 -19.84 8.74 -23.71
C HIS A 77 -19.55 7.33 -23.14
N SER A 78 -18.45 7.12 -22.42
CA SER A 78 -18.00 5.80 -21.95
C SER A 78 -18.00 5.68 -20.42
N LEU A 79 -18.79 4.73 -19.90
CA LEU A 79 -18.79 4.35 -18.47
C LEU A 79 -17.46 3.76 -18.01
N ASN A 80 -16.71 3.18 -18.95
CA ASN A 80 -15.43 2.50 -18.75
C ASN A 80 -14.40 3.13 -19.71
N ALA A 81 -14.04 4.40 -19.47
CA ALA A 81 -13.14 5.16 -20.33
C ALA A 81 -11.74 4.54 -20.39
N LYS A 82 -11.30 4.21 -21.60
CA LYS A 82 -9.91 3.85 -21.90
C LYS A 82 -9.09 5.12 -22.04
N MET A 83 -8.48 5.55 -20.94
CA MET A 83 -7.67 6.76 -20.88
C MET A 83 -6.34 6.61 -21.62
N ASN A 84 -5.77 5.40 -21.64
CA ASN A 84 -4.52 5.04 -22.33
C ASN A 84 -3.33 5.97 -22.04
N PHE A 85 -3.33 6.67 -20.90
CA PHE A 85 -2.28 7.61 -20.55
C PHE A 85 -1.06 6.85 -20.02
N THR A 86 0.12 7.21 -20.50
CA THR A 86 1.42 6.66 -20.08
C THR A 86 2.45 7.77 -20.15
N GLN A 87 3.13 8.07 -19.04
CA GLN A 87 4.21 9.05 -18.98
C GLN A 87 5.42 8.46 -18.26
N GLN A 88 6.60 8.57 -18.87
CA GLN A 88 7.87 8.26 -18.23
C GLN A 88 8.36 9.48 -17.43
N PHE A 89 8.90 9.22 -16.25
CA PHE A 89 9.57 10.17 -15.38
C PHE A 89 11.01 9.71 -15.16
N THR A 90 11.93 10.67 -15.12
CA THR A 90 13.36 10.44 -14.85
C THR A 90 13.78 11.36 -13.71
N ILE A 91 14.24 10.79 -12.60
CA ILE A 91 14.79 11.54 -11.47
C ILE A 91 16.29 11.26 -11.41
N ASN A 92 17.10 12.31 -11.58
CA ASN A 92 18.55 12.18 -11.66
C ASN A 92 19.26 13.49 -11.21
N PRO A 93 20.02 13.49 -10.11
CA PRO A 93 20.16 12.41 -9.12
C PRO A 93 18.92 12.29 -8.22
N VAL A 94 18.64 11.09 -7.71
CA VAL A 94 17.67 10.88 -6.63
C VAL A 94 18.16 11.53 -5.33
N SER A 95 17.32 12.39 -4.77
CA SER A 95 17.52 13.10 -3.49
C SER A 95 16.86 12.37 -2.32
N MET A 96 17.27 12.69 -1.09
CA MET A 96 16.59 12.21 0.12
C MET A 96 15.14 12.72 0.21
N GLU A 97 14.91 13.96 -0.24
CA GLU A 97 13.58 14.57 -0.31
C GLU A 97 12.64 13.81 -1.26
N PHE A 98 13.15 13.32 -2.40
CA PHE A 98 12.36 12.49 -3.32
C PHE A 98 12.01 11.13 -2.70
N LEU A 99 12.96 10.48 -2.02
CA LEU A 99 12.67 9.23 -1.30
C LEU A 99 11.66 9.44 -0.18
N GLN A 100 11.76 10.54 0.56
CA GLN A 100 10.77 10.91 1.57
C GLN A 100 9.40 11.18 0.94
N TYR A 101 9.32 11.88 -0.19
CA TYR A 101 8.08 12.10 -0.92
C TYR A 101 7.42 10.77 -1.32
N LEU A 102 8.15 9.85 -1.95
CA LEU A 102 7.64 8.53 -2.32
C LEU A 102 7.13 7.69 -1.13
N GLN A 103 7.63 7.94 0.09
CA GLN A 103 7.21 7.25 1.31
C GLN A 103 6.05 7.92 2.05
N THR A 104 5.79 9.21 1.81
CA THR A 104 4.89 10.02 2.65
C THR A 104 3.74 10.69 1.89
N HIS A 105 3.87 10.85 0.56
CA HIS A 105 2.88 11.52 -0.28
C HIS A 105 2.17 10.51 -1.19
N ALA A 106 0.88 10.75 -1.43
CA ALA A 106 0.11 10.01 -2.43
C ALA A 106 0.10 10.78 -3.77
N LEU A 107 0.00 10.05 -4.88
CA LEU A 107 -0.35 10.64 -6.17
C LEU A 107 -1.82 11.06 -6.15
N VAL A 108 -2.07 12.37 -6.07
CA VAL A 108 -3.43 12.94 -6.18
C VAL A 108 -3.77 13.11 -7.66
N LEU A 109 -4.97 12.66 -8.04
CA LEU A 109 -5.48 12.73 -9.40
C LEU A 109 -6.90 13.30 -9.36
N ASP A 110 -7.06 14.49 -9.94
CA ASP A 110 -8.35 15.15 -10.10
C ASP A 110 -9.06 14.58 -11.32
N MET A 111 -10.32 14.17 -11.18
CA MET A 111 -11.11 13.61 -12.27
C MET A 111 -12.37 14.44 -12.47
N TRP A 112 -12.54 14.93 -13.69
CA TRP A 112 -13.58 15.88 -14.08
C TRP A 112 -14.62 15.20 -14.96
N GLY A 113 -15.89 15.44 -14.66
CA GLY A 113 -16.98 15.24 -15.63
C GLY A 113 -16.97 16.39 -16.63
N LEU A 114 -16.91 16.06 -17.92
CA LEU A 114 -17.00 17.05 -19.00
C LEU A 114 -18.42 17.05 -19.59
N GLN A 115 -18.81 18.16 -20.22
CA GLN A 115 -20.06 18.27 -20.99
C GLN A 115 -19.79 18.85 -22.39
N GLU A 116 -20.35 18.20 -23.39
CA GLU A 116 -20.18 18.49 -24.82
C GLU A 116 -20.73 19.88 -25.16
N GLY A 117 -20.02 20.64 -26.00
CA GLY A 117 -20.35 22.03 -26.30
C GLY A 117 -19.81 23.08 -25.31
N ARG A 118 -18.90 22.71 -24.39
CA ARG A 118 -18.19 23.65 -23.49
C ARG A 118 -16.66 23.51 -23.51
N GLU A 119 -16.09 22.99 -24.59
CA GLU A 119 -14.65 22.63 -24.68
C GLU A 119 -13.69 23.75 -25.14
N GLU A 120 -14.21 24.91 -25.56
CA GLU A 120 -13.45 25.90 -26.35
C GLU A 120 -12.18 26.46 -25.68
N ASP A 121 -12.05 26.34 -24.35
CA ASP A 121 -10.96 26.95 -23.57
C ASP A 121 -10.11 25.94 -22.77
N LEU A 122 -10.26 24.63 -23.01
CA LEU A 122 -9.53 23.57 -22.27
C LEU A 122 -8.42 22.86 -23.07
N THR A 123 -8.27 23.21 -24.35
CA THR A 123 -7.34 22.58 -25.31
C THR A 123 -6.21 23.51 -25.80
N SER A 124 -6.29 24.81 -25.46
CA SER A 124 -5.47 25.93 -25.96
C SER A 124 -4.01 25.97 -25.45
N SER A 125 -3.47 24.85 -24.95
CA SER A 125 -2.10 24.77 -24.38
C SER A 125 -1.31 23.53 -24.80
N SER A 126 -1.41 23.14 -26.08
CA SER A 126 -0.55 22.10 -26.67
C SER A 126 0.10 22.64 -27.95
N PRO A 127 1.44 22.74 -28.04
CA PRO A 127 2.11 23.08 -29.28
C PRO A 127 1.83 22.02 -30.34
N GLN A 128 1.17 22.42 -31.42
CA GLN A 128 0.91 21.54 -32.56
C GLN A 128 2.10 21.60 -33.51
N ASP A 129 2.96 20.58 -33.46
CA ASP A 129 3.84 20.22 -34.57
C ASP A 129 3.53 18.78 -35.03
N GLY A 130 3.83 18.48 -36.29
CA GLY A 130 3.26 17.34 -37.01
C GLY A 130 4.24 16.21 -37.32
N SER A 131 3.67 15.12 -37.86
CA SER A 131 4.36 13.97 -38.46
C SER A 131 5.02 12.97 -37.50
N ASP A 132 4.26 11.91 -37.23
CA ASP A 132 4.64 10.49 -37.45
C ASP A 132 5.82 9.82 -36.70
N ASN A 133 5.57 8.58 -36.29
CA ASN A 133 6.53 7.54 -35.84
C ASN A 133 7.53 7.84 -34.70
N GLY A 134 7.29 7.23 -33.52
CA GLY A 134 8.34 6.64 -32.69
C GLY A 134 8.57 7.19 -31.27
N TYR A 135 8.46 6.29 -30.28
CA TYR A 135 9.12 6.24 -28.96
C TYR A 135 9.54 7.54 -28.23
N GLY A 136 9.02 7.72 -27.01
CA GLY A 136 9.82 8.24 -25.88
C GLY A 136 9.83 9.76 -25.62
N SER A 137 8.67 10.37 -25.31
CA SER A 137 8.61 11.75 -24.81
C SER A 137 9.12 11.87 -23.35
N SER A 138 10.44 12.00 -23.18
CA SER A 138 11.08 12.34 -21.89
C SER A 138 11.01 13.84 -21.63
N SER A 139 10.29 14.27 -20.58
CA SER A 139 10.16 15.69 -20.22
C SER A 139 11.31 16.16 -19.33
N THR A 140 12.18 17.02 -19.88
CA THR A 140 13.13 17.81 -19.08
C THR A 140 12.53 19.19 -18.78
N ILE A 141 12.65 19.67 -17.54
CA ILE A 141 11.96 20.88 -17.07
C ILE A 141 12.79 22.15 -17.36
N GLN A 142 12.18 23.16 -17.97
CA GLN A 142 12.70 24.53 -18.02
C GLN A 142 11.55 25.53 -18.09
N GLU A 143 11.66 26.69 -17.43
CA GLU A 143 10.60 27.70 -17.34
C GLU A 143 10.50 28.60 -18.59
N GLY A 144 9.28 29.07 -18.88
CA GLY A 144 9.04 30.10 -19.90
C GLY A 144 7.59 30.60 -19.89
N SER A 145 7.33 31.73 -19.25
CA SER A 145 5.98 32.31 -19.12
C SER A 145 5.49 32.97 -20.42
N ARG A 146 4.18 32.88 -20.69
CA ARG A 146 3.42 33.91 -21.42
C ARG A 146 1.92 33.77 -21.23
N SER A 147 1.22 34.90 -21.23
CA SER A 147 -0.22 35.04 -20.98
C SER A 147 -0.91 35.80 -22.11
N SER A 148 -2.22 35.58 -22.25
CA SER A 148 -3.11 36.31 -23.16
C SER A 148 -4.48 36.52 -22.50
N SER A 149 -5.16 37.61 -22.86
CA SER A 149 -6.29 38.16 -22.11
C SER A 149 -7.67 37.71 -22.58
N PHE A 150 -8.56 37.47 -21.61
CA PHE A 150 -10.01 37.55 -21.76
C PHE A 150 -10.55 38.74 -20.94
N SER A 151 -11.81 39.14 -21.15
CA SER A 151 -12.45 40.30 -20.50
C SER A 151 -12.81 40.06 -19.03
N ASP A 152 -12.36 40.95 -18.13
CA ASP A 152 -12.58 40.85 -16.67
C ASP A 152 -14.05 40.62 -16.28
N SER A 153 -14.99 41.28 -16.96
CA SER A 153 -16.41 41.31 -16.57
C SER A 153 -17.09 39.93 -16.57
N ASP A 154 -16.70 39.02 -17.46
CA ASP A 154 -17.26 37.67 -17.51
C ASP A 154 -16.61 36.76 -16.46
N LEU A 155 -15.32 37.00 -16.19
CA LEU A 155 -14.54 36.27 -15.19
C LEU A 155 -15.01 36.58 -13.76
N GLU A 156 -15.26 37.85 -13.43
CA GLU A 156 -15.81 38.26 -12.12
C GLU A 156 -17.16 37.58 -11.83
N GLN A 157 -18.05 37.50 -12.82
CA GLN A 157 -19.37 36.87 -12.63
C GLN A 157 -19.25 35.36 -12.36
N VAL A 158 -18.35 34.66 -13.06
CA VAL A 158 -18.07 33.23 -12.83
C VAL A 158 -17.39 32.99 -11.48
N LEU A 159 -16.46 33.86 -11.09
CA LEU A 159 -15.81 33.81 -9.77
C LEU A 159 -16.83 34.00 -8.65
N HIS A 160 -17.66 35.05 -8.70
CA HIS A 160 -18.66 35.34 -7.66
C HIS A 160 -19.70 34.21 -7.52
N MET A 161 -20.14 33.58 -8.61
CA MET A 161 -20.97 32.37 -8.54
C MET A 161 -20.26 31.21 -7.83
N ARG A 162 -18.99 30.98 -8.15
CA ARG A 162 -18.20 29.89 -7.57
C ARG A 162 -17.82 30.14 -6.10
N GLU A 163 -17.66 31.40 -5.70
CA GLU A 163 -17.47 31.79 -4.29
C GLU A 163 -18.74 31.57 -3.47
N ALA A 164 -19.91 31.91 -4.00
CA ALA A 164 -21.19 31.62 -3.36
C ALA A 164 -21.43 30.09 -3.19
N GLU A 165 -21.10 29.29 -4.20
CA GLU A 165 -21.15 27.82 -4.12
C GLU A 165 -20.17 27.27 -3.06
N ASN A 166 -18.92 27.77 -3.04
CA ASN A 166 -17.94 27.39 -2.01
C ASN A 166 -18.38 27.78 -0.60
N LEU A 167 -19.05 28.92 -0.42
CA LEU A 167 -19.52 29.38 0.88
C LEU A 167 -20.63 28.46 1.42
N GLU A 168 -21.58 28.05 0.58
CA GLU A 168 -22.64 27.11 0.97
C GLU A 168 -22.08 25.69 1.21
N LEU A 169 -21.16 25.20 0.37
CA LEU A 169 -20.47 23.92 0.60
C LEU A 169 -19.67 23.93 1.92
N LYS A 170 -18.96 25.01 2.22
CA LYS A 170 -18.20 25.19 3.46
C LYS A 170 -19.12 25.19 4.70
N LYS A 171 -20.29 25.83 4.59
CA LYS A 171 -21.32 25.81 5.62
C LYS A 171 -21.87 24.39 5.83
N GLN A 172 -22.19 23.66 4.76
CA GLN A 172 -22.64 22.27 4.83
C GLN A 172 -21.59 21.34 5.46
N MET A 173 -20.30 21.54 5.16
CA MET A 173 -19.22 20.84 5.88
C MET A 173 -19.22 21.15 7.37
N GLN A 174 -19.34 22.42 7.76
CA GLN A 174 -19.34 22.84 9.17
C GLN A 174 -20.54 22.27 9.94
N ASP A 175 -21.73 22.23 9.32
CA ASP A 175 -22.93 21.63 9.90
C ASP A 175 -22.76 20.10 10.10
N LEU A 176 -22.16 19.40 9.13
CA LEU A 176 -21.84 17.97 9.22
C LEU A 176 -20.75 17.65 10.26
N GLU A 177 -19.73 18.50 10.40
CA GLU A 177 -18.71 18.37 11.45
C GLU A 177 -19.31 18.50 12.85
N ALA A 178 -20.23 19.46 13.04
CA ALA A 178 -20.96 19.62 14.29
C ALA A 178 -21.90 18.44 14.60
N GLU A 179 -22.56 17.85 13.59
CA GLU A 179 -23.36 16.64 13.78
C GLU A 179 -22.48 15.42 14.12
N LEU A 180 -21.32 15.27 13.49
CA LEU A 180 -20.34 14.22 13.82
C LEU A 180 -19.78 14.36 15.24
N GLU A 181 -19.56 15.57 15.74
CA GLU A 181 -19.14 15.79 17.13
C GLU A 181 -20.26 15.42 18.12
N LYS A 182 -21.50 15.83 17.84
CA LYS A 182 -22.69 15.43 18.62
C LYS A 182 -22.88 13.91 18.64
N LEU A 183 -22.65 13.22 17.52
CA LEU A 183 -22.67 11.76 17.42
C LEU A 183 -21.54 11.10 18.22
N ARG A 184 -20.32 11.66 18.22
CA ARG A 184 -19.22 11.19 19.09
C ARG A 184 -19.55 11.33 20.58
N PHE A 185 -20.20 12.41 20.98
CA PHE A 185 -20.62 12.62 22.37
C PHE A 185 -21.68 11.59 22.81
N SER A 186 -22.70 11.34 21.98
CA SER A 186 -23.73 10.33 22.28
C SER A 186 -23.17 8.90 22.28
N GLU A 187 -22.24 8.59 21.36
CA GLU A 187 -21.54 7.29 21.35
C GLU A 187 -20.67 7.09 22.60
N GLN A 188 -19.99 8.14 23.09
CA GLN A 188 -19.23 8.08 24.34
C GLN A 188 -20.14 7.93 25.57
N ALA A 189 -21.32 8.56 25.57
CA ALA A 189 -22.33 8.36 26.63
C ALA A 189 -22.85 6.91 26.64
N ALA A 190 -23.27 6.38 25.48
CA ALA A 190 -23.72 4.99 25.35
C ALA A 190 -22.63 3.97 25.74
N LYS A 191 -21.35 4.25 25.45
CA LYS A 191 -20.21 3.44 25.92
C LYS A 191 -20.09 3.42 27.46
N LYS A 192 -20.31 4.56 28.13
CA LYS A 192 -20.30 4.65 29.61
C LYS A 192 -21.49 3.89 30.22
N GLU A 193 -22.69 4.05 29.68
CA GLU A 193 -23.88 3.31 30.14
C GLU A 193 -23.72 1.80 29.95
N LYS A 194 -23.25 1.35 28.77
CA LYS A 194 -22.93 -0.06 28.50
C LYS A 194 -21.94 -0.63 29.51
N PHE A 195 -20.89 0.13 29.87
CA PHE A 195 -19.93 -0.30 30.88
C PHE A 195 -20.56 -0.43 32.28
N THR A 196 -21.39 0.53 32.69
CA THR A 196 -22.13 0.48 33.97
C THR A 196 -23.09 -0.72 34.01
N LEU A 197 -23.84 -0.98 32.94
CA LEU A 197 -24.77 -2.11 32.84
C LEU A 197 -24.03 -3.46 32.89
N LEU A 198 -22.88 -3.58 32.21
CA LEU A 198 -22.04 -4.79 32.29
C LEU A 198 -21.54 -5.04 33.72
N GLN A 199 -21.10 -3.99 34.43
CA GLN A 199 -20.66 -4.11 35.83
C GLN A 199 -21.83 -4.48 36.78
N GLN A 200 -23.04 -3.97 36.52
CA GLN A 200 -24.24 -4.38 37.27
C GLN A 200 -24.61 -5.84 37.02
N LEU A 201 -24.56 -6.29 35.76
CA LEU A 201 -24.82 -7.67 35.37
C LEU A 201 -23.82 -8.64 36.01
N GLU A 202 -22.53 -8.28 36.03
CA GLU A 202 -21.49 -9.05 36.71
C GLU A 202 -21.76 -9.15 38.23
N LYS A 203 -22.05 -8.03 38.91
CA LYS A 203 -22.42 -8.02 40.33
C LYS A 203 -23.63 -8.91 40.64
N LEU A 204 -24.66 -8.88 39.78
CA LEU A 204 -25.84 -9.75 39.91
C LEU A 204 -25.49 -11.23 39.71
N LYS A 205 -24.65 -11.56 38.71
CA LYS A 205 -24.17 -12.92 38.44
C LYS A 205 -23.35 -13.48 39.61
N THR A 206 -22.45 -12.69 40.20
CA THR A 206 -21.72 -13.07 41.41
C THR A 206 -22.66 -13.25 42.61
N ALA A 207 -23.62 -12.34 42.81
CA ALA A 207 -24.61 -12.47 43.90
C ALA A 207 -25.52 -13.69 43.75
N GLN A 208 -25.78 -14.14 42.51
CA GLN A 208 -26.52 -15.38 42.21
C GLN A 208 -25.66 -16.63 42.47
N GLN A 209 -24.38 -16.62 42.08
CA GLN A 209 -23.43 -17.70 42.42
C GLN A 209 -23.22 -17.85 43.93
N VAL A 210 -23.07 -16.73 44.68
CA VAL A 210 -22.94 -16.78 46.15
C VAL A 210 -24.20 -17.35 46.80
N ARG A 211 -25.40 -17.02 46.30
CA ARG A 211 -26.66 -17.61 46.79
C ARG A 211 -26.78 -19.11 46.52
N ALA A 212 -26.22 -19.61 45.41
CA ALA A 212 -26.11 -21.04 45.16
C ALA A 212 -25.07 -21.71 46.08
N ALA A 213 -23.93 -21.05 46.34
CA ALA A 213 -22.86 -21.56 47.19
C ALA A 213 -23.23 -21.59 48.69
N SER A 214 -24.15 -20.74 49.16
CA SER A 214 -24.65 -20.78 50.56
C SER A 214 -25.54 -22.00 50.88
N GLY A 215 -25.84 -22.85 49.89
CA GLY A 215 -26.70 -24.03 50.00
C GLY A 215 -26.00 -25.36 50.36
N GLY A 216 -24.92 -25.35 51.14
CA GLY A 216 -24.27 -26.59 51.60
C GLY A 216 -22.98 -26.35 52.39
N GLY A 217 -22.96 -26.71 53.68
CA GLY A 217 -21.78 -26.59 54.54
C GLY A 217 -21.02 -27.90 54.73
N GLY A 218 -19.69 -27.86 54.90
CA GLY A 218 -18.92 -29.10 55.12
C GLY A 218 -17.39 -29.00 55.20
N ARG A 219 -16.86 -28.50 56.33
CA ARG A 219 -15.54 -28.83 56.94
C ARG A 219 -14.19 -28.55 56.20
N GLN A 220 -13.32 -27.86 56.94
CA GLN A 220 -11.85 -27.78 56.89
C GLN A 220 -11.18 -29.02 57.56
N PRO A 221 -9.84 -29.14 57.79
CA PRO A 221 -8.64 -28.41 57.28
C PRO A 221 -7.54 -29.38 56.71
N ASN A 222 -6.28 -29.03 56.38
CA ASN A 222 -5.17 -28.69 57.29
C ASN A 222 -3.78 -28.53 56.59
N SER A 223 -2.82 -27.84 57.26
CA SER A 223 -1.33 -27.96 57.15
C SER A 223 -0.61 -27.72 55.80
N SER A 224 0.65 -27.25 55.71
CA SER A 224 1.59 -26.61 56.67
C SER A 224 2.75 -25.89 55.91
N ALA A 225 3.58 -25.11 56.60
CA ALA A 225 4.61 -24.24 55.99
C ALA A 225 6.06 -24.80 56.03
N GLY A 226 6.97 -24.18 55.26
CA GLY A 226 8.43 -24.39 55.27
C GLY A 226 9.17 -23.27 54.53
N SER A 227 10.42 -22.95 54.89
CA SER A 227 11.10 -21.70 54.48
C SER A 227 12.62 -21.82 54.28
N SER A 228 13.22 -20.80 53.62
CA SER A 228 14.59 -20.23 53.87
C SER A 228 15.85 -21.11 53.57
N THR A 229 17.07 -20.63 53.20
CA THR A 229 17.62 -19.31 52.78
C THR A 229 19.08 -19.43 52.22
N SER A 230 19.45 -18.54 51.26
CA SER A 230 20.74 -17.79 51.15
C SER A 230 22.10 -18.35 50.60
N ARG A 231 22.82 -17.43 49.90
CA ARG A 231 24.30 -17.16 49.85
C ARG A 231 25.25 -17.80 48.78
N THR A 232 26.39 -17.11 48.55
CA THR A 232 27.37 -17.15 47.40
C THR A 232 28.77 -16.59 47.82
N PRO A 233 29.80 -16.38 46.94
CA PRO A 233 30.49 -17.25 45.97
C PRO A 233 31.97 -17.60 46.43
N PRO A 234 33.16 -17.02 46.07
CA PRO A 234 33.72 -16.26 44.91
C PRO A 234 35.18 -16.58 44.38
N ALA A 235 35.40 -16.64 43.04
CA ALA A 235 36.64 -16.24 42.27
C ALA A 235 38.01 -17.00 42.48
N PRO A 236 39.14 -16.72 41.74
CA PRO A 236 39.38 -15.80 40.58
C PRO A 236 40.30 -16.33 39.40
N ALA A 237 40.56 -15.44 38.40
CA ALA A 237 41.65 -15.43 37.37
C ALA A 237 41.52 -16.34 36.10
N THR A 238 42.07 -16.06 34.90
CA THR A 238 43.11 -15.08 34.44
C THR A 238 42.80 -14.49 33.03
N GLN A 239 43.57 -13.49 32.56
CA GLN A 239 43.36 -12.69 31.32
C GLN A 239 44.08 -13.22 30.05
N GLN A 240 43.54 -12.90 28.85
CA GLN A 240 44.34 -12.56 27.65
C GLN A 240 43.51 -11.73 26.62
N LYS A 241 44.14 -11.18 25.56
CA LYS A 241 43.60 -10.02 24.79
C LYS A 241 44.01 -10.01 23.30
N ALA A 242 43.02 -9.74 22.42
CA ALA A 242 43.15 -9.43 20.98
C ALA A 242 43.62 -10.59 20.06
N PRO A 243 43.38 -10.54 18.71
CA PRO A 243 42.81 -9.46 17.90
C PRO A 243 41.44 -9.78 17.26
N SER A 244 40.94 -8.83 16.45
CA SER A 244 39.62 -8.85 15.80
C SER A 244 39.48 -9.91 14.70
N SER A 245 38.56 -10.85 14.88
CA SER A 245 37.86 -11.53 13.78
C SER A 245 36.44 -10.97 13.65
N ALA A 246 35.90 -10.92 12.44
CA ALA A 246 34.56 -10.37 12.21
C ALA A 246 33.49 -11.21 12.92
N THR A 247 32.89 -10.66 13.96
CA THR A 247 31.70 -11.24 14.58
C THR A 247 30.58 -11.25 13.55
N LYS A 248 30.12 -12.46 13.16
CA LYS A 248 28.95 -12.61 12.30
C LYS A 248 27.76 -12.02 13.04
N SER A 249 27.33 -10.82 12.65
CA SER A 249 26.19 -10.18 13.30
C SER A 249 24.95 -11.03 13.10
N MET A 250 24.15 -11.13 14.15
CA MET A 250 22.85 -11.80 14.15
C MET A 250 21.98 -11.29 13.00
N ASP A 251 22.06 -9.99 12.73
CA ASP A 251 21.34 -9.30 11.67
C ASP A 251 21.85 -9.68 10.27
N GLY A 252 23.16 -9.93 10.11
CA GLY A 252 23.73 -10.44 8.87
C GLY A 252 23.35 -11.90 8.60
N GLU A 253 23.26 -12.74 9.63
CA GLU A 253 22.76 -14.11 9.48
C GLU A 253 21.25 -14.16 9.23
N LEU A 254 20.48 -13.27 9.87
CA LEU A 254 19.04 -13.10 9.65
C LEU A 254 18.74 -12.54 8.25
N ALA A 255 19.48 -11.53 7.80
CA ALA A 255 19.36 -10.99 6.44
C ALA A 255 19.71 -12.05 5.39
N LYS A 256 20.69 -12.92 5.64
CA LYS A 256 20.96 -14.08 4.79
C LYS A 256 19.77 -15.06 4.77
N ALA A 257 19.21 -15.41 5.93
CA ALA A 257 18.05 -16.30 6.04
C ALA A 257 16.82 -15.76 5.29
N ILE A 258 16.57 -14.45 5.40
CA ILE A 258 15.49 -13.75 4.70
C ILE A 258 15.74 -13.74 3.17
N LYS A 259 16.98 -13.45 2.74
CA LYS A 259 17.36 -13.50 1.31
C LYS A 259 17.22 -14.91 0.72
N GLU A 260 17.58 -15.94 1.49
CA GLU A 260 17.45 -17.34 1.10
C GLU A 260 15.96 -17.73 0.98
N PHE A 261 15.12 -17.35 1.94
CA PHE A 261 13.66 -17.50 1.86
C PHE A 261 13.06 -16.83 0.62
N PHE A 262 13.35 -15.53 0.38
CA PHE A 262 12.83 -14.83 -0.80
C PHE A 262 13.40 -15.36 -2.12
N SER A 263 14.54 -16.06 -2.11
CA SER A 263 15.02 -16.80 -3.29
C SER A 263 14.25 -18.10 -3.54
N GLY A 264 13.92 -18.85 -2.48
CA GLY A 264 13.07 -20.05 -2.53
C GLY A 264 11.60 -19.75 -2.84
N LEU A 265 11.14 -18.52 -2.55
CA LEU A 265 9.78 -18.08 -2.84
C LEU A 265 9.53 -17.81 -4.35
N LYS A 266 10.59 -17.75 -5.18
CA LYS A 266 10.45 -17.41 -6.62
C LYS A 266 9.67 -18.46 -7.42
N PRO A 267 9.93 -19.78 -7.30
CA PRO A 267 9.07 -20.82 -7.86
C PRO A 267 7.60 -20.70 -7.48
N ALA A 268 7.29 -20.45 -6.19
CA ALA A 268 5.91 -20.24 -5.73
C ALA A 268 5.24 -19.05 -6.43
N LEU A 269 5.93 -17.91 -6.55
CA LEU A 269 5.42 -16.72 -7.25
C LEU A 269 5.23 -16.95 -8.76
N GLN A 270 6.07 -17.78 -9.38
CA GLN A 270 5.88 -18.20 -10.78
C GLN A 270 4.68 -19.14 -10.92
N THR A 271 4.56 -20.17 -10.08
CA THR A 271 3.44 -21.11 -10.05
C THR A 271 2.10 -20.38 -9.84
N LEU A 272 2.08 -19.34 -9.00
CA LEU A 272 0.91 -18.48 -8.78
C LEU A 272 0.56 -17.62 -10.02
N ARG A 273 1.56 -17.18 -10.79
CA ARG A 273 1.36 -16.48 -12.07
C ARG A 273 0.74 -17.43 -13.12
N GLU A 274 1.29 -18.63 -13.27
CA GLU A 274 0.77 -19.69 -14.15
C GLU A 274 -0.67 -20.11 -13.78
N LEU A 275 -1.00 -20.17 -12.49
CA LEU A 275 -2.35 -20.44 -11.97
C LEU A 275 -3.33 -19.31 -12.33
N LYS A 276 -2.91 -18.04 -12.19
CA LYS A 276 -3.73 -16.87 -12.57
C LYS A 276 -3.98 -16.81 -14.07
N GLU A 277 -3.00 -17.16 -14.89
CA GLU A 277 -3.11 -17.17 -16.36
C GLU A 277 -4.01 -18.31 -16.86
N THR A 278 -3.84 -19.53 -16.34
CA THR A 278 -4.73 -20.67 -16.67
C THR A 278 -6.17 -20.43 -16.24
N SER A 279 -6.41 -19.81 -15.08
CA SER A 279 -7.75 -19.39 -14.64
C SER A 279 -8.42 -18.34 -15.56
N GLY A 280 -7.68 -17.69 -16.46
CA GLY A 280 -8.20 -16.69 -17.39
C GLY A 280 -8.52 -17.22 -18.79
N GLN A 281 -8.21 -18.49 -19.10
CA GLN A 281 -8.21 -19.03 -20.47
C GLN A 281 -9.34 -20.05 -20.77
N THR A 282 -10.20 -20.36 -19.80
CA THR A 282 -11.25 -21.39 -19.94
C THR A 282 -12.41 -20.93 -20.86
N SER A 283 -12.20 -21.00 -22.18
CA SER A 283 -13.26 -20.81 -23.17
C SER A 283 -14.30 -21.92 -23.12
N ALA A 284 -15.59 -21.59 -23.28
CA ALA A 284 -16.68 -22.55 -23.17
C ALA A 284 -16.78 -23.47 -24.41
N GLY A 285 -16.01 -24.56 -24.39
CA GLY A 285 -16.06 -25.66 -25.35
C GLY A 285 -15.50 -26.93 -24.72
N GLU A 286 -16.19 -28.05 -24.93
CA GLU A 286 -15.86 -29.43 -24.53
C GLU A 286 -15.59 -29.70 -23.03
N GLN A 287 -16.35 -30.67 -22.47
CA GLN A 287 -16.27 -31.06 -21.06
C GLN A 287 -14.94 -31.76 -20.71
N ALA A 288 -14.23 -32.31 -21.70
CA ALA A 288 -12.92 -32.92 -21.52
C ALA A 288 -11.83 -31.87 -21.23
N ASP A 289 -11.82 -30.76 -21.96
CA ASP A 289 -10.86 -29.66 -21.75
C ASP A 289 -11.05 -29.00 -20.38
N LEU A 290 -12.29 -28.91 -19.89
CA LEU A 290 -12.58 -28.44 -18.53
C LEU A 290 -11.97 -29.38 -17.46
N GLN A 291 -12.07 -30.70 -17.66
CA GLN A 291 -11.47 -31.69 -16.75
C GLN A 291 -9.93 -31.57 -16.74
N VAL A 292 -9.30 -31.48 -17.92
CA VAL A 292 -7.84 -31.31 -18.05
C VAL A 292 -7.37 -29.98 -17.44
N ALA A 293 -8.15 -28.90 -17.60
CA ALA A 293 -7.87 -27.61 -16.97
C ALA A 293 -7.98 -27.68 -15.44
N MET A 294 -8.98 -28.39 -14.89
CA MET A 294 -9.12 -28.61 -13.45
C MET A 294 -7.98 -29.45 -12.86
N ASP A 295 -7.60 -30.55 -13.54
CA ASP A 295 -6.49 -31.41 -13.10
C ASP A 295 -5.15 -30.66 -13.14
N ARG A 296 -4.93 -29.83 -14.18
CA ARG A 296 -3.77 -28.92 -14.26
C ARG A 296 -3.78 -27.87 -13.14
N HIS A 297 -4.93 -27.30 -12.83
CA HIS A 297 -5.06 -26.31 -11.75
C HIS A 297 -4.81 -26.95 -10.37
N ALA A 298 -5.25 -28.19 -10.15
CA ALA A 298 -4.95 -28.95 -8.93
C ALA A 298 -3.44 -29.24 -8.79
N GLN A 299 -2.75 -29.60 -9.88
CA GLN A 299 -1.30 -29.79 -9.89
C GLN A 299 -0.53 -28.48 -9.57
N LEU A 300 -0.97 -27.34 -10.12
CA LEU A 300 -0.37 -26.03 -9.82
C LEU A 300 -0.59 -25.62 -8.36
N VAL A 301 -1.76 -25.91 -7.78
CA VAL A 301 -2.03 -25.67 -6.34
C VAL A 301 -1.13 -26.56 -5.46
N HIS A 302 -0.96 -27.84 -5.78
CA HIS A 302 -0.08 -28.75 -5.03
C HIS A 302 1.39 -28.27 -5.05
N LYS A 303 1.91 -27.97 -6.26
CA LYS A 303 3.26 -27.44 -6.45
C LYS A 303 3.48 -26.13 -5.67
N LEU A 304 2.48 -25.25 -5.65
CA LEU A 304 2.53 -23.99 -4.88
C LEU A 304 2.67 -24.25 -3.37
N ASP A 305 1.93 -25.21 -2.82
CA ASP A 305 2.03 -25.60 -1.41
C ASP A 305 3.38 -26.25 -1.07
N GLU A 306 3.94 -27.05 -1.98
CA GLU A 306 5.29 -27.63 -1.86
C GLU A 306 6.38 -26.54 -1.88
N ASP A 307 6.37 -25.65 -2.88
CA ASP A 307 7.32 -24.52 -3.01
C ASP A 307 7.30 -23.63 -1.75
N LEU A 308 6.11 -23.34 -1.22
CA LEU A 308 5.90 -22.58 0.01
C LEU A 308 6.36 -23.35 1.25
N SER A 309 6.05 -24.64 1.36
CA SER A 309 6.41 -25.49 2.49
C SER A 309 7.92 -25.69 2.61
N VAL A 310 8.63 -25.90 1.49
CA VAL A 310 10.09 -25.96 1.44
C VAL A 310 10.69 -24.62 1.88
N SER A 311 10.20 -23.50 1.33
CA SER A 311 10.67 -22.15 1.68
C SER A 311 10.48 -21.82 3.16
N LEU A 312 9.30 -22.09 3.70
CA LEU A 312 8.96 -21.85 5.11
C LEU A 312 9.77 -22.75 6.05
N THR A 313 10.04 -24.00 5.65
CA THR A 313 10.85 -24.94 6.44
C THR A 313 12.33 -24.52 6.46
N SER A 314 12.86 -24.08 5.31
CA SER A 314 14.20 -23.48 5.21
C SER A 314 14.34 -22.24 6.11
N LEU A 315 13.38 -21.31 6.05
CA LEU A 315 13.36 -20.12 6.90
C LEU A 315 13.33 -20.48 8.40
N LYS A 316 12.47 -21.41 8.80
CA LYS A 316 12.40 -21.91 10.20
C LYS A 316 13.73 -22.51 10.64
N ALA A 317 14.35 -23.37 9.83
CA ALA A 317 15.63 -23.98 10.13
C ALA A 317 16.76 -22.95 10.27
N ASN A 318 16.84 -21.99 9.35
CA ASN A 318 17.82 -20.91 9.37
C ASN A 318 17.66 -19.97 10.59
N VAL A 319 16.42 -19.58 10.92
CA VAL A 319 16.14 -18.76 12.12
C VAL A 319 16.50 -19.51 13.41
N VAL A 320 16.13 -20.80 13.52
CA VAL A 320 16.53 -21.64 14.67
C VAL A 320 18.05 -21.77 14.75
N ALA A 321 18.76 -21.93 13.63
CA ALA A 321 20.21 -22.01 13.59
C ALA A 321 20.89 -20.68 13.98
N ALA A 322 20.30 -19.52 13.66
CA ALA A 322 20.80 -18.21 14.09
C ALA A 322 20.54 -17.97 15.59
N VAL A 323 19.34 -18.29 16.09
CA VAL A 323 18.99 -18.19 17.53
C VAL A 323 19.84 -19.13 18.38
N LYS A 324 20.12 -20.36 17.90
CA LYS A 324 21.00 -21.30 18.59
C LYS A 324 22.44 -20.77 18.68
N ARG A 325 23.01 -20.28 17.57
CA ARG A 325 24.36 -19.64 17.55
C ARG A 325 24.44 -18.40 18.44
N LYS A 326 23.37 -17.59 18.52
CA LYS A 326 23.27 -16.47 19.48
C LYS A 326 23.39 -16.96 20.93
N LYS A 327 22.70 -18.06 21.29
CA LYS A 327 22.76 -18.63 22.64
C LYS A 327 24.16 -19.17 22.95
N GLU A 328 24.73 -19.95 22.05
CA GLU A 328 26.07 -20.55 22.19
C GLU A 328 27.16 -19.46 22.27
N GLY A 329 27.03 -18.37 21.52
CA GLY A 329 27.91 -17.20 21.61
C GLY A 329 27.77 -16.39 22.91
N ALA A 330 26.61 -16.40 23.55
CA ALA A 330 26.41 -15.80 24.87
C ALA A 330 26.99 -16.68 26.00
N GLU A 331 26.88 -18.01 25.85
CA GLU A 331 27.49 -18.99 26.76
C GLU A 331 29.03 -19.05 26.64
N GLN A 332 29.62 -18.39 25.64
CA GLN A 332 31.07 -18.21 25.46
C GLN A 332 31.58 -16.81 25.87
N GLN A 333 30.73 -15.98 26.48
CA GLN A 333 31.09 -14.65 27.02
C GLN A 333 30.71 -14.46 28.50
N SER A 334 30.44 -15.55 29.22
CA SER A 334 30.11 -15.58 30.66
C SER A 334 30.98 -16.56 31.45
#